data_AF-A0A4S4KJG1-F1
#
_entry.id   AF-A0A4S4KJG1-F1
#
_cell.length_a   1.000
_cell.length_b   1.000
_cell.length_c   1.000
_cell.angle_alpha   90.00
_cell.angle_beta   90.00
_cell.angle_gamma   90.00
#
_symmetry.space_group_name_H-M   'P 1'
#
loop_
_entity.id
_entity.type
_entity.pdbx_description
1 polymer ?
#
loop_
_entity_poly.entity_id
_entity_poly.type
_entity_poly.pdbx_seq_one_letter_code
_entity_poly.pdbx_strand_id
1 'polypeptide(L)'
;MEVAFISLIFSFSYVTEIGGVDIWWTGSRLHELPSPLPSVGAPLTGSSIVPYRYHFNTVTFGYTTAFWTFDKWSLLLDWLALRGVNLPLAWVGYEAILIETFREVGLTDADIGSFLSGPAFQPWNRFGNIQGAWGGELPMQWVNDQFALQKQIVARMVELGMTPILPSFTGFVPRAMTTLFPNASIVNGSQWSGFPSSLTNVTFLEPFDPLFPQIQKSFIAKQQAAYGNVSHFYTLDQYNENDPFSGNTSYLASITSNTFASLREADPEAIWVMQGWLFFNSLAFWTDERVEAFLGGVPEDDSMLILDLYSEAQPQWNRTNSYFGKSWVWCELHDFGGNMGMEGNLPAITTGPIASLNWPGSSMKGIGLSMEGQELGNEIVYDIVLDQAWSSSALNISGYVEKWVSRRYPAKSLPPAAQKAWSILSTTVYNNQNPNTQATIKSIFEKAPALTGLANITGSHAVSLDVAKLAHASRFDRSSYHHYLV
;
A
#
# COMPACT_ATOMS: atom_id res chain seq x y z
N MET A 1 -24.35 -1.11 7.73
CA MET A 1 -23.18 -1.38 6.86
C MET A 1 -22.47 -2.67 7.25
N GLU A 2 -22.18 -2.89 8.53
CA GLU A 2 -21.43 -4.08 9.01
C GLU A 2 -22.02 -5.45 8.56
N VAL A 3 -23.35 -5.59 8.55
CA VAL A 3 -24.03 -6.83 8.12
C VAL A 3 -23.83 -7.15 6.62
N ALA A 4 -23.75 -6.13 5.75
CA ALA A 4 -23.58 -6.33 4.32
C ALA A 4 -22.14 -6.77 3.97
N PHE A 5 -21.16 -6.15 4.61
CA PHE A 5 -19.75 -6.51 4.46
C PHE A 5 -19.47 -7.93 4.97
N ILE A 6 -19.99 -8.29 6.15
CA ILE A 6 -19.89 -9.64 6.69
C ILE A 6 -20.56 -10.67 5.76
N SER A 7 -21.71 -10.33 5.17
CA SER A 7 -22.41 -11.21 4.23
C SER A 7 -21.62 -11.45 2.94
N LEU A 8 -20.89 -10.46 2.43
CA LEU A 8 -20.01 -10.60 1.26
C LEU A 8 -18.87 -11.58 1.53
N ILE A 9 -18.26 -11.50 2.70
CA ILE A 9 -17.13 -12.35 3.09
C ILE A 9 -17.57 -13.81 3.19
N PHE A 10 -18.68 -14.09 3.89
CA PHE A 10 -19.20 -15.47 3.97
C PHE A 10 -19.68 -15.99 2.62
N SER A 11 -20.21 -15.13 1.75
CA SER A 11 -20.56 -15.50 0.37
C SER A 11 -19.32 -15.86 -0.44
N PHE A 12 -18.21 -15.13 -0.25
CA PHE A 12 -16.93 -15.44 -0.88
C PHE A 12 -16.37 -16.76 -0.37
N SER A 13 -16.33 -16.97 0.96
CA SER A 13 -15.92 -18.24 1.55
C SER A 13 -16.75 -19.42 1.06
N TYR A 14 -18.05 -19.22 0.81
CA TYR A 14 -18.90 -20.24 0.23
C TYR A 14 -18.47 -20.60 -1.20
N VAL A 15 -18.31 -19.63 -2.09
CA VAL A 15 -17.95 -19.94 -3.49
C VAL A 15 -16.55 -20.54 -3.62
N THR A 16 -15.62 -20.18 -2.72
CA THR A 16 -14.26 -20.72 -2.74
C THR A 16 -14.15 -22.09 -2.07
N GLU A 17 -14.59 -22.24 -0.82
CA GLU A 17 -14.39 -23.49 -0.04
C GLU A 17 -15.41 -24.58 -0.41
N ILE A 18 -16.64 -24.20 -0.80
CA ILE A 18 -17.72 -25.15 -1.13
C ILE A 18 -17.99 -25.19 -2.63
N GLY A 19 -18.01 -24.03 -3.29
CA GLY A 19 -18.23 -23.93 -4.74
C GLY A 19 -17.03 -24.35 -5.58
N GLY A 20 -15.80 -24.32 -5.02
CA GLY A 20 -14.58 -24.70 -5.74
C GLY A 20 -14.20 -23.75 -6.87
N VAL A 21 -14.65 -22.50 -6.82
CA VAL A 21 -14.37 -21.46 -7.83
C VAL A 21 -13.69 -20.25 -7.19
N ASP A 22 -13.11 -19.38 -8.01
CA ASP A 22 -12.36 -18.22 -7.54
C ASP A 22 -12.64 -16.96 -8.36
N ILE A 23 -12.31 -15.80 -7.78
CA ILE A 23 -12.37 -14.47 -8.38
C ILE A 23 -11.01 -13.81 -8.18
N TRP A 24 -10.42 -13.31 -9.26
CA TRP A 24 -9.12 -12.65 -9.28
C TRP A 24 -9.16 -11.34 -10.08
N TRP A 25 -8.05 -10.59 -10.09
CA TRP A 25 -7.99 -9.23 -10.64
C TRP A 25 -8.38 -9.11 -12.12
N THR A 26 -8.26 -10.18 -12.90
CA THR A 26 -8.56 -10.18 -14.34
C THR A 26 -9.67 -11.13 -14.76
N GLY A 27 -10.30 -11.86 -13.83
CA GLY A 27 -11.29 -12.87 -14.20
C GLY A 27 -11.95 -13.57 -13.03
N SER A 28 -12.87 -14.48 -13.37
CA SER A 28 -13.53 -15.32 -12.39
C SER A 28 -13.97 -16.66 -12.98
N ARG A 29 -14.20 -17.64 -12.11
CA ARG A 29 -14.80 -18.93 -12.43
C ARG A 29 -16.21 -19.09 -11.88
N LEU A 30 -16.87 -18.00 -11.51
CA LEU A 30 -18.24 -18.04 -10.97
C LEU A 30 -19.24 -18.75 -11.89
N HIS A 31 -19.02 -18.72 -13.20
CA HIS A 31 -19.85 -19.40 -14.19
C HIS A 31 -19.75 -20.94 -14.13
N GLU A 32 -18.76 -21.49 -13.44
CA GLU A 32 -18.57 -22.93 -13.23
C GLU A 32 -19.21 -23.45 -11.94
N LEU A 33 -19.90 -22.58 -11.18
CA LEU A 33 -20.62 -23.00 -9.98
C LEU A 33 -21.65 -24.11 -10.33
N PRO A 34 -21.70 -25.20 -9.55
CA PRO A 34 -22.57 -26.32 -9.87
C PRO A 34 -24.04 -25.93 -9.68
N SER A 35 -24.90 -26.53 -10.50
CA SER A 35 -26.35 -26.42 -10.40
C SER A 35 -26.95 -27.82 -10.19
N PRO A 36 -27.61 -28.10 -9.04
CA PRO A 36 -27.90 -27.16 -7.95
C PRO A 36 -26.66 -26.77 -7.12
N LEU A 37 -26.72 -25.59 -6.48
CA LEU A 37 -25.67 -25.09 -5.59
C LEU A 37 -25.41 -26.08 -4.43
N PRO A 38 -24.16 -26.31 -4.01
CA PRO A 38 -23.86 -27.32 -3.00
C PRO A 38 -24.39 -26.89 -1.63
N SER A 39 -24.89 -27.86 -0.86
CA SER A 39 -25.34 -27.60 0.51
C SER A 39 -24.15 -27.32 1.43
N VAL A 40 -24.26 -26.28 2.25
CA VAL A 40 -23.25 -25.91 3.26
C VAL A 40 -23.18 -26.95 4.40
N GLY A 41 -24.27 -27.68 4.65
CA GLY A 41 -24.37 -28.67 5.73
C GLY A 41 -24.53 -28.04 7.13
N ALA A 42 -23.65 -27.11 7.50
CA ALA A 42 -23.70 -26.37 8.77
C ALA A 42 -23.48 -24.86 8.53
N PRO A 43 -23.99 -23.95 9.38
CA PRO A 43 -23.71 -22.52 9.24
C PRO A 43 -22.21 -22.24 9.26
N LEU A 44 -21.72 -21.46 8.28
CA LEU A 44 -20.35 -20.94 8.31
C LEU A 44 -20.24 -19.89 9.40
N THR A 45 -19.24 -20.01 10.27
CA THR A 45 -18.92 -19.03 11.32
C THR A 45 -17.45 -18.68 11.26
N GLY A 46 -17.12 -17.44 11.61
CA GLY A 46 -15.75 -16.94 11.55
C GLY A 46 -15.68 -15.50 12.05
N SER A 47 -14.51 -15.09 12.50
CA SER A 47 -14.18 -13.73 12.90
C SER A 47 -12.74 -13.44 12.54
N SER A 48 -12.45 -12.21 12.09
CA SER A 48 -11.07 -11.80 11.88
C SER A 48 -10.33 -11.71 13.22
N ILE A 49 -9.04 -12.01 13.20
CA ILE A 49 -8.16 -11.88 14.37
C ILE A 49 -7.66 -10.45 14.59
N VAL A 50 -7.90 -9.56 13.61
CA VAL A 50 -7.49 -8.15 13.65
C VAL A 50 -8.64 -7.22 13.23
N PRO A 51 -8.77 -6.03 13.83
CA PRO A 51 -9.81 -5.08 13.45
C PRO A 51 -9.59 -4.51 12.03
N TYR A 52 -8.33 -4.32 11.59
CA TYR A 52 -8.02 -3.70 10.30
C TYR A 52 -7.39 -4.68 9.31
N ARG A 53 -7.94 -4.69 8.09
CA ARG A 53 -7.29 -5.26 6.91
C ARG A 53 -7.03 -4.14 5.91
N TYR A 54 -5.76 -3.80 5.77
CA TYR A 54 -5.29 -2.62 5.04
C TYR A 54 -4.91 -2.95 3.60
N HIS A 55 -5.06 -1.99 2.68
CA HIS A 55 -4.64 -2.16 1.29
C HIS A 55 -4.16 -0.85 0.63
N PHE A 56 -3.15 -1.01 -0.23
CA PHE A 56 -2.42 -0.06 -1.09
C PHE A 56 -1.12 0.49 -0.51
N ASN A 57 -0.19 0.82 -1.41
CA ASN A 57 0.84 1.82 -1.16
C ASN A 57 0.42 3.15 -1.79
N THR A 58 0.93 4.26 -1.28
CA THR A 58 0.76 5.57 -1.96
C THR A 58 1.36 5.54 -3.37
N VAL A 59 2.47 4.81 -3.61
CA VAL A 59 3.07 4.71 -4.94
C VAL A 59 2.30 3.84 -5.92
N THR A 60 1.37 2.99 -5.45
CA THR A 60 0.46 2.21 -6.31
C THR A 60 -0.39 3.13 -7.20
N PHE A 61 -0.67 4.34 -6.71
CA PHE A 61 -1.41 5.35 -7.47
C PHE A 61 -0.63 5.94 -8.65
N GLY A 62 0.68 5.69 -8.74
CA GLY A 62 1.53 6.05 -9.88
C GLY A 62 1.80 4.85 -10.78
N TYR A 63 2.31 3.75 -10.19
CA TYR A 63 2.73 2.57 -10.95
C TYR A 63 1.57 1.78 -11.56
N THR A 64 0.39 1.78 -10.92
CA THR A 64 -0.74 0.94 -11.33
C THR A 64 -1.95 1.75 -11.76
N THR A 65 -2.43 2.67 -10.91
CA THR A 65 -3.80 3.21 -11.06
C THR A 65 -3.89 4.61 -11.70
N ALA A 66 -2.76 5.24 -12.06
CA ALA A 66 -2.70 6.62 -12.58
C ALA A 66 -3.61 6.90 -13.80
N PHE A 67 -3.92 5.86 -14.59
CA PHE A 67 -4.73 5.95 -15.81
C PHE A 67 -5.95 5.01 -15.78
N TRP A 68 -6.37 4.58 -14.60
CA TRP A 68 -7.54 3.70 -14.47
C TRP A 68 -8.85 4.47 -14.62
N THR A 69 -9.85 3.76 -15.15
CA THR A 69 -11.25 4.18 -15.16
C THR A 69 -11.98 3.57 -13.97
N PHE A 70 -13.22 4.01 -13.75
CA PHE A 70 -14.04 3.46 -12.68
C PHE A 70 -14.31 1.96 -12.84
N ASP A 71 -14.40 1.43 -14.07
CA ASP A 71 -14.62 -0.01 -14.29
C ASP A 71 -13.52 -0.88 -13.67
N LYS A 72 -12.25 -0.48 -13.83
CA LYS A 72 -11.12 -1.18 -13.20
C LYS A 72 -11.13 -1.03 -11.69
N TRP A 73 -11.43 0.18 -11.20
CA TRP A 73 -11.56 0.44 -9.77
C TRP A 73 -12.68 -0.36 -9.13
N SER A 74 -13.84 -0.46 -9.76
CA SER A 74 -14.98 -1.22 -9.24
C SER A 74 -14.64 -2.70 -9.08
N LEU A 75 -13.96 -3.29 -10.08
CA LEU A 75 -13.51 -4.69 -9.99
C LEU A 75 -12.51 -4.91 -8.85
N LEU A 76 -11.57 -3.98 -8.66
CA LEU A 76 -10.62 -4.06 -7.55
C LEU A 76 -11.32 -3.90 -6.20
N LEU A 77 -12.24 -2.94 -6.06
CA LEU A 77 -12.99 -2.74 -4.82
C LEU A 77 -13.84 -3.96 -4.47
N ASP A 78 -14.46 -4.60 -5.46
CA ASP A 78 -15.19 -5.86 -5.25
C ASP A 78 -14.24 -6.97 -4.77
N TRP A 79 -13.07 -7.11 -5.41
CA TRP A 79 -12.04 -8.06 -5.00
C TRP A 79 -11.57 -7.83 -3.56
N LEU A 80 -11.35 -6.56 -3.18
CA LEU A 80 -10.98 -6.16 -1.83
C LEU A 80 -12.06 -6.51 -0.80
N ALA A 81 -13.33 -6.24 -1.12
CA ALA A 81 -14.45 -6.54 -0.25
C ALA A 81 -14.59 -8.05 0.01
N LEU A 82 -14.43 -8.85 -1.04
CA LEU A 82 -14.53 -10.31 -0.97
C LEU A 82 -13.45 -10.92 -0.07
N ARG A 83 -12.25 -10.33 -0.04
CA ARG A 83 -11.14 -10.72 0.86
C ARG A 83 -11.17 -10.00 2.21
N GLY A 84 -12.23 -9.24 2.44
CA GLY A 84 -12.51 -8.59 3.71
C GLY A 84 -11.56 -7.46 4.08
N VAL A 85 -10.95 -6.80 3.10
CA VAL A 85 -10.25 -5.51 3.28
C VAL A 85 -11.27 -4.46 3.72
N ASN A 86 -11.00 -3.76 4.81
CA ASN A 86 -11.90 -2.75 5.36
C ASN A 86 -11.25 -1.37 5.56
N LEU A 87 -9.93 -1.24 5.33
CA LEU A 87 -9.21 0.02 5.51
C LEU A 87 -8.27 0.33 4.32
N PRO A 88 -8.80 0.53 3.10
CA PRO A 88 -7.98 0.87 1.93
C PRO A 88 -7.64 2.36 1.85
N LEU A 89 -6.49 2.70 1.25
CA LEU A 89 -6.17 4.08 0.88
C LEU A 89 -7.05 4.61 -0.25
N ALA A 90 -7.41 5.90 -0.19
CA ALA A 90 -8.18 6.58 -1.23
C ALA A 90 -7.51 7.90 -1.66
N TRP A 91 -6.46 7.82 -2.47
CA TRP A 91 -5.63 8.96 -2.90
C TRP A 91 -5.99 9.59 -4.26
N VAL A 92 -6.93 9.02 -5.01
CA VAL A 92 -7.26 9.53 -6.36
C VAL A 92 -7.79 10.97 -6.25
N GLY A 93 -7.36 11.85 -7.15
CA GLY A 93 -7.85 13.24 -7.20
C GLY A 93 -7.39 14.16 -6.06
N TYR A 94 -6.37 13.79 -5.28
CA TYR A 94 -5.77 14.65 -4.24
C TYR A 94 -5.43 16.05 -4.76
N GLU A 95 -4.91 16.14 -5.98
CA GLU A 95 -4.45 17.40 -6.59
C GLU A 95 -5.58 18.43 -6.70
N ALA A 96 -6.83 18.01 -6.94
CA ALA A 96 -7.94 18.94 -7.11
C ALA A 96 -8.22 19.73 -5.83
N ILE A 97 -8.21 19.05 -4.68
CA ILE A 97 -8.40 19.70 -3.38
C ILE A 97 -7.18 20.58 -3.06
N LEU A 98 -5.97 20.09 -3.34
CA LEU A 98 -4.74 20.83 -3.09
C LEU A 98 -4.67 22.13 -3.90
N ILE A 99 -5.02 22.09 -5.19
CA ILE A 99 -5.08 23.27 -6.08
C ILE A 99 -6.04 24.31 -5.51
N GLU A 100 -7.24 23.91 -5.10
CA GLU A 100 -8.22 24.82 -4.53
C GLU A 100 -7.73 25.43 -3.21
N THR A 101 -7.11 24.64 -2.33
CA THR A 101 -6.51 25.16 -1.09
C THR A 101 -5.36 26.13 -1.38
N PHE A 102 -4.53 25.86 -2.39
CA PHE A 102 -3.45 26.77 -2.80
C PHE A 102 -3.95 28.08 -3.41
N ARG A 103 -5.02 28.03 -4.20
CA ARG A 103 -5.69 29.24 -4.71
C ARG A 103 -6.23 30.11 -3.57
N GLU A 104 -6.78 29.51 -2.52
CA GLU A 104 -7.31 30.25 -1.36
C GLU A 104 -6.24 31.03 -0.59
N VAL A 105 -5.01 30.52 -0.53
CA VAL A 105 -3.89 31.24 0.10
C VAL A 105 -3.23 32.27 -0.83
N GLY A 106 -3.71 32.40 -2.08
CA GLY A 106 -3.31 33.44 -3.02
C GLY A 106 -2.29 33.03 -4.08
N LEU A 107 -2.01 31.74 -4.26
CA LEU A 107 -1.14 31.25 -5.33
C LEU A 107 -1.85 31.30 -6.69
N THR A 108 -1.09 31.65 -7.74
CA THR A 108 -1.61 31.63 -9.11
C THR A 108 -1.58 30.23 -9.70
N ASP A 109 -2.37 29.98 -10.75
CA ASP A 109 -2.35 28.70 -11.47
C ASP A 109 -0.96 28.36 -12.04
N ALA A 110 -0.16 29.37 -12.40
CA ALA A 110 1.20 29.18 -12.86
C ALA A 110 2.13 28.74 -11.72
N ASP A 111 1.97 29.31 -10.52
CA ASP A 111 2.74 28.90 -9.34
C ASP A 111 2.45 27.44 -8.98
N ILE A 112 1.16 27.06 -8.99
CA ILE A 112 0.72 25.71 -8.67
C ILE A 112 1.13 24.72 -9.76
N GLY A 113 0.98 25.09 -11.04
CA GLY A 113 1.40 24.26 -12.17
C GLY A 113 2.90 23.98 -12.19
N SER A 114 3.72 24.91 -11.68
CA SER A 114 5.18 24.72 -11.53
C SER A 114 5.58 23.72 -10.44
N PHE A 115 4.66 23.39 -9.53
CA PHE A 115 4.88 22.48 -8.40
C PHE A 115 4.41 21.05 -8.69
N LEU A 116 3.26 20.90 -9.36
CA LEU A 116 2.67 19.59 -9.63
C LEU A 116 3.46 18.80 -10.68
N SER A 117 3.57 17.49 -10.47
CA SER A 117 4.24 16.58 -11.41
C SER A 117 3.29 16.02 -12.48
N GLY A 118 3.80 15.19 -13.39
CA GLY A 118 2.96 14.48 -14.37
C GLY A 118 2.10 13.39 -13.70
N PRO A 119 1.00 12.92 -14.34
CA PRO A 119 0.04 11.98 -13.76
C PRO A 119 0.66 10.73 -13.11
N ALA A 120 1.61 10.07 -13.78
CA ALA A 120 2.24 8.86 -13.28
C ALA A 120 3.22 9.11 -12.11
N PHE A 121 3.63 10.36 -11.89
CA PHE A 121 4.63 10.74 -10.90
C PHE A 121 4.05 11.45 -9.68
N GLN A 122 2.72 11.53 -9.57
CA GLN A 122 2.05 12.21 -8.47
C GLN A 122 2.38 11.64 -7.09
N PRO A 123 2.52 10.32 -6.86
CA PRO A 123 2.89 9.80 -5.54
C PRO A 123 4.17 10.41 -4.97
N TRP A 124 5.23 10.53 -5.78
CA TRP A 124 6.50 11.14 -5.33
C TRP A 124 6.40 12.65 -5.15
N ASN A 125 5.47 13.32 -5.84
CA ASN A 125 5.18 14.73 -5.61
C ASN A 125 4.42 14.93 -4.28
N ARG A 126 3.46 14.05 -3.97
CA ARG A 126 2.70 14.05 -2.71
C ARG A 126 3.59 13.80 -1.49
N PHE A 127 4.61 12.95 -1.64
CA PHE A 127 5.66 12.74 -0.64
C PHE A 127 6.73 13.83 -0.60
N GLY A 128 6.67 14.84 -1.48
CA GLY A 128 7.65 15.91 -1.53
C GLY A 128 9.05 15.48 -1.95
N ASN A 129 9.19 14.32 -2.62
CA ASN A 129 10.48 13.89 -3.17
C ASN A 129 10.81 14.65 -4.45
N ILE A 130 9.79 14.91 -5.27
CA ILE A 130 9.91 15.62 -6.55
C ILE A 130 8.91 16.77 -6.64
N GLN A 131 9.22 17.73 -7.49
CA GLN A 131 8.30 18.80 -7.89
C GLN A 131 8.49 19.17 -9.36
N GLY A 132 7.47 19.78 -9.92
CA GLY A 132 7.45 20.31 -11.27
C GLY A 132 7.14 19.28 -12.35
N ALA A 133 6.84 19.82 -13.53
CA ALA A 133 6.38 19.11 -14.70
C ALA A 133 7.50 18.37 -15.44
N TRP A 134 7.36 17.05 -15.60
CA TRP A 134 8.31 16.22 -16.34
C TRP A 134 7.75 15.97 -17.75
N GLY A 135 8.20 16.76 -18.72
CA GLY A 135 7.76 16.64 -20.11
C GLY A 135 6.41 17.31 -20.44
N GLY A 136 5.84 18.08 -19.52
CA GLY A 136 4.64 18.91 -19.76
C GLY A 136 3.84 19.21 -18.49
N GLU A 137 3.11 20.32 -18.48
CA GLU A 137 2.23 20.71 -17.36
C GLU A 137 1.10 19.70 -17.15
N LEU A 138 0.69 19.51 -15.88
CA LEU A 138 -0.42 18.64 -15.54
C LEU A 138 -1.73 19.21 -16.13
N PRO A 139 -2.43 18.50 -17.02
CA PRO A 139 -3.65 19.02 -17.59
C PRO A 139 -4.75 19.13 -16.53
N MET A 140 -5.40 20.30 -16.42
CA MET A 140 -6.54 20.48 -15.51
C MET A 140 -7.71 19.53 -15.82
N GLN A 141 -7.84 19.07 -17.07
CA GLN A 141 -8.79 18.03 -17.44
C GLN A 141 -8.53 16.73 -16.65
N TRP A 142 -7.27 16.30 -16.56
CA TRP A 142 -6.90 15.11 -15.78
C TRP A 142 -7.23 15.31 -14.30
N VAL A 143 -6.92 16.48 -13.72
CA VAL A 143 -7.25 16.81 -12.33
C VAL A 143 -8.75 16.67 -12.07
N ASN A 144 -9.58 17.24 -12.95
CA ASN A 144 -11.04 17.18 -12.84
C ASN A 144 -11.57 15.74 -12.98
N ASP A 145 -11.03 14.98 -13.93
CA ASP A 145 -11.43 13.59 -14.17
C ASP A 145 -11.07 12.68 -12.99
N GLN A 146 -9.88 12.85 -12.40
CA GLN A 146 -9.47 12.13 -11.20
C GLN A 146 -10.34 12.51 -9.99
N PHE A 147 -10.70 13.78 -9.83
CA PHE A 147 -11.59 14.19 -8.74
C PHE A 147 -13.00 13.61 -8.90
N ALA A 148 -13.54 13.58 -10.11
CA ALA A 148 -14.82 12.93 -10.40
C ALA A 148 -14.75 11.41 -10.19
N LEU A 149 -13.63 10.77 -10.52
CA LEU A 149 -13.38 9.35 -10.29
C LEU A 149 -13.32 9.04 -8.79
N GLN A 150 -12.61 9.84 -8.00
CA GLN A 150 -12.49 9.64 -6.55
C GLN A 150 -13.84 9.69 -5.83
N LYS A 151 -14.75 10.56 -6.25
CA LYS A 151 -16.12 10.60 -5.70
C LYS A 151 -16.84 9.26 -5.88
N GLN A 152 -16.65 8.60 -7.03
CA GLN A 152 -17.22 7.28 -7.29
C GLN A 152 -16.52 6.19 -6.47
N ILE A 153 -15.19 6.25 -6.36
CA ILE A 153 -14.38 5.30 -5.56
C ILE A 153 -14.80 5.34 -4.09
N VAL A 154 -14.84 6.53 -3.48
CA VAL A 154 -15.19 6.71 -2.07
C VAL A 154 -16.62 6.25 -1.80
N ALA A 155 -17.58 6.61 -2.68
CA ALA A 155 -18.95 6.14 -2.55
C ALA A 155 -19.04 4.60 -2.58
N ARG A 156 -18.30 3.95 -3.48
CA ARG A 156 -18.26 2.48 -3.58
C ARG A 156 -17.57 1.83 -2.38
N MET A 157 -16.48 2.40 -1.87
CA MET A 157 -15.82 1.92 -0.65
C MET A 157 -16.80 1.91 0.54
N VAL A 158 -17.52 3.02 0.75
CA VAL A 158 -18.53 3.12 1.82
C VAL A 158 -19.70 2.15 1.60
N GLU A 159 -20.19 2.01 0.37
CA GLU A 159 -21.24 1.04 0.02
C GLU A 159 -20.84 -0.40 0.39
N LEU A 160 -19.58 -0.76 0.14
CA LEU A 160 -19.00 -2.06 0.46
C LEU A 160 -18.67 -2.20 1.96
N GLY A 161 -18.86 -1.16 2.78
CA GLY A 161 -18.56 -1.21 4.22
C GLY A 161 -17.08 -1.02 4.57
N MET A 162 -16.29 -0.47 3.66
CA MET A 162 -14.90 -0.07 3.90
C MET A 162 -14.83 1.35 4.46
N THR A 163 -13.81 1.61 5.26
CA THR A 163 -13.45 2.95 5.73
C THR A 163 -12.26 3.46 4.89
N PRO A 164 -12.46 4.44 3.98
CA PRO A 164 -11.38 4.97 3.16
C PRO A 164 -10.38 5.75 4.01
N ILE A 165 -9.09 5.50 3.88
CA ILE A 165 -8.07 6.40 4.44
C ILE A 165 -7.89 7.56 3.46
N LEU A 166 -8.26 8.77 3.89
CA LEU A 166 -8.23 9.95 3.05
C LEU A 166 -6.90 10.70 3.20
N PRO A 167 -6.35 11.30 2.13
CA PRO A 167 -5.12 12.08 2.23
C PRO A 167 -5.37 13.38 2.99
N SER A 168 -4.29 13.98 3.47
CA SER A 168 -4.34 15.25 4.18
C SER A 168 -3.16 16.13 3.74
N PHE A 169 -3.17 17.42 4.11
CA PHE A 169 -2.10 18.31 3.68
C PHE A 169 -0.78 17.94 4.36
N THR A 170 0.24 17.62 3.56
CA THR A 170 1.51 17.08 4.07
C THR A 170 2.51 18.15 4.49
N GLY A 171 2.29 19.42 4.14
CA GLY A 171 3.24 20.52 4.36
C GLY A 171 4.08 20.87 3.13
N PHE A 172 4.08 20.05 2.10
CA PHE A 172 4.79 20.39 0.85
C PHE A 172 4.04 21.47 0.09
N VAL A 173 4.78 22.50 -0.30
CA VAL A 173 4.22 23.72 -0.91
C VAL A 173 5.02 24.14 -2.14
N PRO A 174 4.44 24.90 -3.09
CA PRO A 174 5.17 25.49 -4.21
C PRO A 174 6.23 26.49 -3.73
N ARG A 175 7.33 26.61 -4.49
CA ARG A 175 8.40 27.59 -4.18
C ARG A 175 7.88 29.02 -4.04
N ALA A 176 6.85 29.38 -4.80
CA ALA A 176 6.20 30.69 -4.74
C ALA A 176 5.66 31.05 -3.34
N MET A 177 5.36 30.07 -2.47
CA MET A 177 4.95 30.32 -1.09
C MET A 177 6.00 31.07 -0.28
N THR A 178 7.30 30.86 -0.55
CA THR A 178 8.39 31.61 0.10
C THR A 178 8.37 33.10 -0.27
N THR A 179 7.86 33.45 -1.44
CA THR A 179 7.74 34.83 -1.90
C THR A 179 6.46 35.48 -1.38
N LEU A 180 5.36 34.70 -1.37
CA LEU A 180 4.05 35.17 -0.91
C LEU A 180 4.00 35.34 0.62
N PHE A 181 4.66 34.44 1.35
CA PHE A 181 4.75 34.44 2.81
C PHE A 181 6.22 34.44 3.27
N PRO A 182 6.94 35.57 3.15
CA PRO A 182 8.38 35.64 3.46
C PRO A 182 8.73 35.43 4.93
N ASN A 183 7.73 35.54 5.83
CA ASN A 183 7.89 35.31 7.27
C ASN A 183 7.44 33.91 7.70
N ALA A 184 6.93 33.09 6.78
CA ALA A 184 6.54 31.72 7.10
C ALA A 184 7.78 30.83 7.26
N SER A 185 7.68 29.86 8.15
CA SER A 185 8.73 28.87 8.43
C SER A 185 8.73 27.82 7.31
N ILE A 186 9.33 28.17 6.18
CA ILE A 186 9.44 27.30 5.01
C ILE A 186 10.90 26.90 4.83
N VAL A 187 11.16 25.59 4.83
CA VAL A 187 12.47 25.00 4.60
C VAL A 187 12.50 24.28 3.26
N ASN A 188 13.69 24.02 2.72
CA ASN A 188 13.85 23.17 1.55
C ASN A 188 14.12 21.72 2.01
N GLY A 189 13.41 20.76 1.42
CA GLY A 189 13.69 19.34 1.60
C GLY A 189 15.04 18.92 0.99
N SER A 190 15.41 17.66 1.23
CA SER A 190 16.65 17.08 0.70
C SER A 190 16.58 16.80 -0.80
N GLN A 191 17.75 16.60 -1.40
CA GLN A 191 17.85 16.14 -2.79
C GLN A 191 17.53 14.66 -2.85
N TRP A 192 16.53 14.29 -3.65
CA TRP A 192 16.10 12.91 -3.77
C TRP A 192 16.69 12.20 -4.99
N SER A 193 17.18 10.97 -4.80
CA SER A 193 17.57 10.00 -5.85
C SER A 193 18.43 10.55 -7.01
N GLY A 194 19.30 11.53 -6.73
CA GLY A 194 20.18 12.15 -7.72
C GLY A 194 19.47 13.07 -8.73
N PHE A 195 18.19 13.40 -8.53
CA PHE A 195 17.46 14.35 -9.36
C PHE A 195 18.06 15.76 -9.25
N PRO A 196 18.04 16.55 -10.33
CA PRO A 196 18.51 17.92 -10.29
C PRO A 196 17.65 18.73 -9.30
N SER A 197 18.27 19.67 -8.58
CA SER A 197 17.59 20.49 -7.57
C SER A 197 16.37 21.25 -8.10
N SER A 198 16.29 21.48 -9.41
CA SER A 198 15.11 22.06 -10.06
C SER A 198 13.85 21.18 -9.96
N LEU A 199 14.02 19.85 -9.87
CA LEU A 199 12.94 18.84 -9.84
C LEU A 199 12.79 18.14 -8.48
N THR A 200 13.59 18.49 -7.48
CA THR A 200 13.53 17.99 -6.09
C THR A 200 13.71 19.17 -5.12
N ASN A 201 14.23 18.96 -3.91
CA ASN A 201 14.35 19.98 -2.86
C ASN A 201 13.01 20.70 -2.67
N VAL A 202 11.95 19.92 -2.46
CA VAL A 202 10.60 20.45 -2.37
C VAL A 202 10.50 21.34 -1.14
N THR A 203 9.90 22.52 -1.29
CA THR A 203 9.67 23.43 -0.18
C THR A 203 8.65 22.84 0.78
N PHE A 204 8.95 22.90 2.07
CA PHE A 204 8.17 22.31 3.15
C PHE A 204 7.83 23.40 4.17
N LEU A 205 6.53 23.65 4.34
CA LEU A 205 5.98 24.51 5.38
C LEU A 205 6.01 23.74 6.70
N GLU A 206 6.75 24.23 7.68
CA GLU A 206 6.90 23.55 8.95
C GLU A 206 5.58 23.57 9.75
N PRO A 207 5.14 22.45 10.34
CA PRO A 207 3.86 22.35 11.05
C PRO A 207 3.62 23.32 12.20
N PHE A 208 4.69 23.84 12.82
CA PHE A 208 4.58 24.84 13.89
C PHE A 208 4.33 26.26 13.36
N ASP A 209 4.38 26.49 12.05
CA ASP A 209 4.00 27.75 11.45
C ASP A 209 2.46 27.94 11.51
N PRO A 210 1.96 29.13 11.89
CA PRO A 210 0.50 29.37 11.95
C PRO A 210 -0.25 29.17 10.64
N LEU A 211 0.42 29.19 9.49
CA LEU A 211 -0.19 28.95 8.18
C LEU A 211 -0.53 27.46 7.97
N PHE A 212 0.23 26.54 8.56
CA PHE A 212 0.02 25.10 8.41
C PHE A 212 -1.38 24.65 8.86
N PRO A 213 -1.85 24.91 10.10
CA PRO A 213 -3.17 24.51 10.54
C PRO A 213 -4.29 25.20 9.74
N GLN A 214 -4.09 26.42 9.25
CA GLN A 214 -5.06 27.11 8.40
C GLN A 214 -5.27 26.39 7.07
N ILE A 215 -4.17 26.02 6.41
CA ILE A 215 -4.19 25.24 5.16
C ILE A 215 -4.78 23.85 5.42
N GLN A 216 -4.34 23.17 6.48
CA GLN A 216 -4.83 21.85 6.86
C GLN A 216 -6.35 21.83 7.03
N LYS A 217 -6.89 22.81 7.75
CA LYS A 217 -8.32 22.96 8.02
C LYS A 217 -9.11 23.23 6.74
N SER A 218 -8.61 24.10 5.87
CA SER A 218 -9.23 24.34 4.55
C SER A 218 -9.24 23.05 3.72
N PHE A 219 -8.12 22.34 3.66
CA PHE A 219 -7.98 21.10 2.90
C PHE A 219 -9.00 20.04 3.37
N ILE A 220 -9.05 19.75 4.67
CA ILE A 220 -9.98 18.75 5.23
C ILE A 220 -11.44 19.21 5.07
N ALA A 221 -11.75 20.49 5.27
CA ALA A 221 -13.11 21.00 5.07
C ALA A 221 -13.59 20.83 3.62
N LYS A 222 -12.72 21.09 2.63
CA LYS A 222 -13.01 20.85 1.20
C LYS A 222 -13.20 19.37 0.90
N GLN A 223 -12.37 18.52 1.50
CA GLN A 223 -12.48 17.07 1.38
C GLN A 223 -13.81 16.56 1.94
N GLN A 224 -14.18 16.98 3.15
CA GLN A 224 -15.45 16.64 3.78
C GLN A 224 -16.65 17.19 2.99
N ALA A 225 -16.55 18.39 2.41
CA ALA A 225 -17.58 18.92 1.52
C ALA A 225 -17.74 18.11 0.23
N ALA A 226 -16.66 17.52 -0.28
CA ALA A 226 -16.66 16.73 -1.51
C ALA A 226 -17.15 15.29 -1.32
N TYR A 227 -16.79 14.64 -0.20
CA TYR A 227 -17.01 13.21 0.03
C TYR A 227 -17.99 12.92 1.18
N GLY A 228 -18.28 13.89 2.04
CA GLY A 228 -19.00 13.70 3.30
C GLY A 228 -18.08 13.26 4.45
N ASN A 229 -18.66 13.12 5.65
CA ASN A 229 -17.96 12.60 6.82
C ASN A 229 -17.94 11.05 6.78
N VAL A 230 -17.07 10.50 5.93
CA VAL A 230 -17.00 9.05 5.65
C VAL A 230 -15.86 8.34 6.37
N SER A 231 -14.91 9.07 6.95
CA SER A 231 -13.72 8.52 7.59
C SER A 231 -13.10 9.54 8.54
N HIS A 232 -12.47 9.02 9.59
CA HIS A 232 -11.59 9.77 10.48
C HIS A 232 -10.12 9.37 10.30
N PHE A 233 -9.81 8.49 9.33
CA PHE A 233 -8.44 8.06 9.05
C PHE A 233 -7.82 8.96 7.98
N TYR A 234 -6.75 9.66 8.36
CA TYR A 234 -6.03 10.57 7.49
C TYR A 234 -4.60 10.11 7.29
N THR A 235 -4.17 9.96 6.04
CA THR A 235 -2.78 9.67 5.70
C THR A 235 -1.98 10.97 5.50
N LEU A 236 -0.80 11.01 6.10
CA LEU A 236 0.11 12.15 6.06
C LEU A 236 1.55 11.65 6.26
N ASP A 237 2.39 11.80 5.24
CA ASP A 237 3.80 11.37 5.26
C ASP A 237 4.72 12.52 4.84
N GLN A 238 5.65 12.91 5.73
CA GLN A 238 6.53 14.08 5.54
C GLN A 238 7.99 13.69 5.25
N TYR A 239 8.46 12.58 5.81
CA TYR A 239 9.87 12.18 5.74
C TYR A 239 10.06 10.85 5.02
N ASN A 240 9.17 10.54 4.06
CA ASN A 240 9.35 9.40 3.17
C ASN A 240 10.52 9.66 2.22
N GLU A 241 11.68 9.06 2.51
CA GLU A 241 12.93 9.26 1.75
C GLU A 241 13.40 10.73 1.67
N ASN A 242 12.92 11.57 2.58
CA ASN A 242 13.38 12.94 2.76
C ASN A 242 14.02 13.07 4.14
N ASP A 243 15.09 13.85 4.22
CA ASP A 243 15.78 14.09 5.49
C ASP A 243 15.08 15.22 6.26
N PRO A 244 14.77 15.02 7.55
CA PRO A 244 14.31 16.11 8.40
C PRO A 244 15.36 17.22 8.48
N PHE A 245 14.90 18.46 8.64
CA PHE A 245 15.79 19.62 8.78
C PHE A 245 16.77 19.47 9.95
N SER A 246 16.33 18.82 11.03
CA SER A 246 17.14 18.53 12.21
C SER A 246 16.83 17.16 12.78
N GLY A 247 17.87 16.47 13.26
CA GLY A 247 17.75 15.22 14.02
C GLY A 247 17.60 15.41 15.54
N ASN A 248 17.35 16.64 16.01
CA ASN A 248 17.08 16.91 17.41
C ASN A 248 15.71 16.34 17.80
N THR A 249 15.65 15.58 18.90
CA THR A 249 14.42 14.96 19.38
C THR A 249 13.31 15.97 19.68
N SER A 250 13.64 17.16 20.20
CA SER A 250 12.64 18.20 20.45
C SER A 250 12.05 18.78 19.15
N TYR A 251 12.87 18.85 18.09
CA TYR A 251 12.41 19.26 16.76
C TYR A 251 11.45 18.21 16.19
N LEU A 252 11.86 16.94 16.18
CA LEU A 252 11.04 15.84 15.67
C LEU A 252 9.70 15.72 16.40
N ALA A 253 9.71 15.83 17.73
CA ALA A 253 8.49 15.84 18.54
C ALA A 253 7.60 17.06 18.26
N SER A 254 8.20 18.23 18.02
CA SER A 254 7.46 19.45 17.66
C SER A 254 6.75 19.30 16.31
N ILE A 255 7.43 18.73 15.32
CA ILE A 255 6.84 18.48 13.99
C ILE A 255 5.59 17.61 14.13
N THR A 256 5.71 16.44 14.75
CA THR A 256 4.58 15.50 14.87
C THR A 256 3.46 16.02 15.76
N SER A 257 3.79 16.69 16.85
CA SER A 257 2.79 17.27 17.75
C SER A 257 1.96 18.34 17.06
N ASN A 258 2.59 19.25 16.31
CA ASN A 258 1.88 20.29 15.58
C ASN A 258 1.11 19.74 14.36
N THR A 259 1.69 18.76 13.64
CA THR A 259 0.97 18.04 12.56
C THR A 259 -0.30 17.38 13.10
N PHE A 260 -0.20 16.63 14.19
CA PHE A 260 -1.37 15.97 14.79
C PHE A 260 -2.38 16.97 15.35
N ALA A 261 -1.93 18.04 16.00
CA ALA A 261 -2.82 19.10 16.48
C ALA A 261 -3.61 19.75 15.33
N SER A 262 -2.97 19.96 14.18
CA SER A 262 -3.64 20.50 12.99
C SER A 262 -4.72 19.56 12.43
N LEU A 263 -4.47 18.24 12.46
CA LEU A 263 -5.47 17.22 12.09
C LEU A 263 -6.65 17.25 13.07
N ARG A 264 -6.37 17.26 14.38
CA ARG A 264 -7.40 17.32 15.44
C ARG A 264 -8.21 18.61 15.44
N GLU A 265 -7.63 19.73 15.00
CA GLU A 265 -8.39 20.98 14.83
C GLU A 265 -9.40 20.89 13.68
N ALA A 266 -9.04 20.18 12.60
CA ALA A 266 -9.92 19.98 11.46
C ALA A 266 -10.96 18.87 11.69
N ASP A 267 -10.58 17.80 12.38
CA ASP A 267 -11.44 16.69 12.75
C ASP A 267 -11.08 16.19 14.18
N PRO A 268 -11.95 16.43 15.18
CA PRO A 268 -11.71 16.01 16.55
C PRO A 268 -11.50 14.51 16.73
N GLU A 269 -11.94 13.67 15.80
CA GLU A 269 -11.84 12.20 15.84
C GLU A 269 -10.69 11.67 14.95
N ALA A 270 -9.90 12.55 14.32
CA ALA A 270 -8.79 12.19 13.44
C ALA A 270 -7.81 11.14 14.02
N ILE A 271 -7.59 10.09 13.23
CA ILE A 271 -6.55 9.09 13.40
C ILE A 271 -5.52 9.30 12.30
N TRP A 272 -4.27 9.54 12.68
CA TRP A 272 -3.18 9.73 11.73
C TRP A 272 -2.60 8.38 11.29
N VAL A 273 -2.78 8.05 10.01
CA VAL A 273 -2.13 6.89 9.36
C VAL A 273 -0.80 7.31 8.75
N MET A 274 0.28 6.62 9.11
CA MET A 274 1.64 6.95 8.71
C MET A 274 2.39 5.72 8.18
N GLN A 275 3.19 5.86 7.13
CA GLN A 275 4.10 4.82 6.68
C GLN A 275 5.36 4.74 7.56
N GLY A 276 5.68 3.54 8.05
CA GLY A 276 6.91 3.25 8.80
C GLY A 276 8.18 3.13 7.94
N TRP A 277 8.09 3.34 6.62
CA TRP A 277 9.20 3.16 5.67
C TRP A 277 10.44 3.97 6.02
N LEU A 278 10.27 5.21 6.49
CA LEU A 278 11.39 6.08 6.88
C LEU A 278 12.31 5.43 7.93
N PHE A 279 11.76 4.64 8.84
CA PHE A 279 12.50 3.98 9.91
C PHE A 279 13.40 2.88 9.38
N PHE A 280 13.06 2.29 8.24
CA PHE A 280 13.89 1.32 7.53
C PHE A 280 14.84 2.00 6.54
N ASN A 281 14.34 2.91 5.70
CA ASN A 281 15.13 3.53 4.63
C ASN A 281 16.31 4.33 5.17
N SER A 282 16.10 5.10 6.24
CA SER A 282 17.12 5.95 6.84
C SER A 282 17.48 5.47 8.25
N LEU A 283 17.74 4.16 8.42
CA LEU A 283 18.08 3.51 9.71
C LEU A 283 19.20 4.22 10.50
N ALA A 284 20.22 4.74 9.81
CA ALA A 284 21.31 5.46 10.45
C ALA A 284 20.86 6.80 11.08
N PHE A 285 19.83 7.42 10.52
CA PHE A 285 19.22 8.63 11.07
C PHE A 285 18.17 8.28 12.13
N TRP A 286 17.28 7.31 11.87
CA TRP A 286 16.17 6.96 12.75
C TRP A 286 16.55 5.96 13.85
N THR A 287 17.37 6.45 14.79
CA THR A 287 17.67 5.76 16.06
C THR A 287 16.42 5.62 16.92
N ASP A 288 16.40 4.64 17.83
CA ASP A 288 15.21 4.38 18.66
C ASP A 288 14.77 5.62 19.46
N GLU A 289 15.72 6.41 19.99
CA GLU A 289 15.42 7.69 20.66
C GLU A 289 14.73 8.72 19.75
N ARG A 290 15.11 8.78 18.48
CA ARG A 290 14.49 9.69 17.50
C ARG A 290 13.13 9.20 17.06
N VAL A 291 12.95 7.88 16.91
CA VAL A 291 11.65 7.28 16.61
C VAL A 291 10.69 7.52 17.78
N GLU A 292 11.12 7.27 19.01
CA GLU A 292 10.33 7.53 20.22
C GLU A 292 9.93 9.00 20.34
N ALA A 293 10.87 9.94 20.14
CA ALA A 293 10.57 11.35 20.18
C ALA A 293 9.59 11.80 19.08
N PHE A 294 9.75 11.26 17.88
CA PHE A 294 8.88 11.56 16.75
C PHE A 294 7.46 11.02 16.99
N LEU A 295 7.31 9.74 17.33
CA LEU A 295 6.00 9.13 17.58
C LEU A 295 5.33 9.66 18.87
N GLY A 296 6.13 10.04 19.86
CA GLY A 296 5.67 10.58 21.14
C GLY A 296 5.03 11.97 21.04
N GLY A 297 5.18 12.68 19.91
CA GLY A 297 4.45 13.93 19.67
C GLY A 297 2.94 13.73 19.54
N VAL A 298 2.48 12.50 19.27
CA VAL A 298 1.07 12.11 19.37
C VAL A 298 0.84 11.50 20.75
N PRO A 299 0.07 12.12 21.64
CA PRO A 299 -0.04 11.66 23.03
C PRO A 299 -0.87 10.37 23.17
N GLU A 300 -1.86 10.17 22.31
CA GLU A 300 -2.79 9.04 22.36
C GLU A 300 -2.28 7.91 21.46
N ASP A 301 -2.24 6.68 21.98
CA ASP A 301 -1.68 5.54 21.23
C ASP A 301 -2.59 5.03 20.11
N ASP A 302 -3.90 5.11 20.29
CA ASP A 302 -4.90 4.68 19.31
C ASP A 302 -5.22 5.75 18.25
N SER A 303 -4.69 6.97 18.41
CA SER A 303 -4.90 8.11 17.49
C SER A 303 -3.85 8.20 16.39
N MET A 304 -2.92 7.24 16.37
CA MET A 304 -1.94 7.05 15.32
C MET A 304 -1.92 5.57 14.92
N LEU A 305 -1.94 5.31 13.61
CA LEU A 305 -1.86 3.98 13.03
C LEU A 305 -0.64 3.90 12.11
N ILE A 306 0.38 3.17 12.54
CA ILE A 306 1.63 3.02 11.79
C ILE A 306 1.53 1.82 10.86
N LEU A 307 1.85 2.00 9.59
CA LEU A 307 1.96 0.94 8.61
C LEU A 307 3.40 0.44 8.62
N ASP A 308 3.65 -0.73 9.23
CA ASP A 308 4.97 -1.36 9.14
C ASP A 308 5.13 -1.98 7.75
N LEU A 309 5.62 -1.14 6.84
CA LEU A 309 5.39 -1.25 5.41
C LEU A 309 6.06 -2.47 4.76
N TYR A 310 7.11 -3.01 5.38
CA TYR A 310 7.94 -4.09 4.84
C TYR A 310 8.19 -5.18 5.90
N SER A 311 7.12 -5.61 6.55
CA SER A 311 7.17 -6.47 7.74
C SER A 311 7.61 -7.90 7.44
N GLU A 312 7.39 -8.38 6.22
CA GLU A 312 7.79 -9.72 5.77
C GLU A 312 9.31 -9.90 5.72
N ALA A 313 10.04 -8.79 5.54
CA ALA A 313 11.45 -8.81 5.23
C ALA A 313 12.32 -8.01 6.20
N GLN A 314 11.88 -6.82 6.55
CA GLN A 314 12.61 -5.84 7.36
C GLN A 314 11.68 -5.19 8.40
N PRO A 315 11.07 -6.00 9.29
CA PRO A 315 10.13 -5.48 10.28
C PRO A 315 10.80 -4.46 11.20
N GLN A 316 10.12 -3.33 11.44
CA GLN A 316 10.60 -2.28 12.35
C GLN A 316 9.90 -2.34 13.73
N TRP A 317 8.76 -3.03 13.81
CA TRP A 317 8.00 -3.21 15.04
C TRP A 317 8.80 -3.88 16.18
N ASN A 318 9.78 -4.74 15.87
CA ASN A 318 10.54 -5.48 16.88
C ASN A 318 11.57 -4.60 17.63
N ARG A 319 12.30 -3.74 16.92
CA ARG A 319 13.31 -2.85 17.50
C ARG A 319 12.69 -1.66 18.23
N THR A 320 11.52 -1.23 17.77
CA THR A 320 10.76 -0.12 18.36
C THR A 320 9.84 -0.56 19.51
N ASN A 321 9.97 -1.81 19.96
CA ASN A 321 9.14 -2.40 21.01
C ASN A 321 7.63 -2.19 20.74
N SER A 322 7.17 -2.60 19.56
CA SER A 322 5.81 -2.38 19.06
C SER A 322 5.47 -0.89 18.95
N TYR A 323 6.37 -0.11 18.33
CA TYR A 323 6.23 1.34 18.14
C TYR A 323 5.90 2.11 19.42
N PHE A 324 6.54 1.73 20.54
CA PHE A 324 6.35 2.34 21.85
C PHE A 324 4.88 2.37 22.32
N GLY A 325 4.08 1.39 21.87
CA GLY A 325 2.66 1.25 22.22
C GLY A 325 1.68 1.78 21.16
N LYS A 326 2.15 2.55 20.16
CA LYS A 326 1.29 3.04 19.07
C LYS A 326 0.65 1.89 18.30
N SER A 327 -0.60 2.09 17.87
CA SER A 327 -1.29 1.11 17.03
C SER A 327 -0.57 0.96 15.68
N TRP A 328 -0.43 -0.27 15.20
CA TRP A 328 0.25 -0.52 13.91
C TRP A 328 -0.34 -1.69 13.12
N VAL A 329 -0.03 -1.74 11.83
CA VAL A 329 -0.48 -2.75 10.86
C VAL A 329 0.73 -3.47 10.28
N TRP A 330 0.73 -4.79 10.36
CA TRP A 330 1.72 -5.63 9.67
C TRP A 330 1.40 -5.60 8.18
N CYS A 331 2.31 -5.07 7.36
CA CYS A 331 2.09 -4.98 5.92
C CYS A 331 3.12 -5.80 5.16
N GLU A 332 2.66 -6.46 4.10
CA GLU A 332 3.51 -7.06 3.08
C GLU A 332 3.72 -6.07 1.93
N LEU A 333 4.98 -5.72 1.67
CA LEU A 333 5.36 -4.88 0.54
C LEU A 333 5.44 -5.71 -0.74
N HIS A 334 6.24 -6.79 -0.74
CA HIS A 334 6.49 -7.72 -1.84
C HIS A 334 6.97 -7.09 -3.17
N ASP A 335 6.14 -6.30 -3.85
CA ASP A 335 6.47 -5.69 -5.14
C ASP A 335 7.06 -4.28 -4.99
N PHE A 336 8.11 -4.03 -5.77
CA PHE A 336 8.77 -2.74 -5.90
C PHE A 336 8.72 -2.28 -7.37
N GLY A 337 8.15 -1.12 -7.65
CA GLY A 337 8.08 -0.53 -8.98
C GLY A 337 7.20 -1.26 -10.01
N GLY A 338 6.38 -2.23 -9.62
CA GLY A 338 5.60 -3.06 -10.54
C GLY A 338 6.47 -4.02 -11.36
N ASN A 339 7.56 -4.52 -10.78
CA ASN A 339 8.46 -5.42 -11.49
C ASN A 339 7.82 -6.80 -11.64
N MET A 340 7.88 -7.35 -12.85
CA MET A 340 7.31 -8.67 -13.12
C MET A 340 8.30 -9.79 -12.84
N GLY A 341 7.83 -10.83 -12.17
CA GLY A 341 8.60 -12.04 -11.89
C GLY A 341 7.95 -12.83 -10.76
N MET A 342 8.23 -14.14 -10.68
CA MET A 342 7.70 -14.96 -9.60
C MET A 342 8.55 -14.81 -8.35
N GLU A 343 7.98 -14.26 -7.29
CA GLU A 343 8.64 -14.04 -6.01
C GLU A 343 7.63 -14.15 -4.86
N GLY A 344 8.11 -14.57 -3.69
CA GLY A 344 7.39 -14.44 -2.43
C GLY A 344 8.04 -15.22 -1.29
N ASN A 345 7.53 -15.01 -0.08
CA ASN A 345 7.99 -15.72 1.11
C ASN A 345 6.81 -16.27 1.93
N LEU A 346 6.15 -17.32 1.41
CA LEU A 346 4.99 -17.95 2.04
C LEU A 346 5.21 -18.33 3.52
N PRO A 347 6.41 -18.82 3.94
CA PRO A 347 6.68 -19.06 5.36
C PRO A 347 6.70 -17.80 6.21
N ALA A 348 7.34 -16.71 5.77
CA ALA A 348 7.42 -15.48 6.55
C ALA A 348 6.04 -14.82 6.69
N ILE A 349 5.24 -14.82 5.63
CA ILE A 349 3.95 -14.12 5.63
C ILE A 349 2.83 -14.87 6.33
N THR A 350 2.97 -16.19 6.53
CA THR A 350 2.02 -16.98 7.35
C THR A 350 2.41 -16.99 8.83
N THR A 351 3.71 -16.98 9.14
CA THR A 351 4.19 -17.05 10.54
C THR A 351 4.41 -15.68 11.18
N GLY A 352 4.84 -14.68 10.40
CA GLY A 352 5.15 -13.32 10.83
C GLY A 352 3.99 -12.61 11.50
N PRO A 353 2.82 -12.45 10.85
CA PRO A 353 1.67 -11.76 11.45
C PRO A 353 1.24 -12.37 12.78
N ILE A 354 1.25 -13.71 12.89
CA ILE A 354 0.84 -14.43 14.10
C ILE A 354 1.88 -14.30 15.21
N ALA A 355 3.17 -14.33 14.87
CA ALA A 355 4.24 -14.08 15.84
C ALA A 355 4.17 -12.65 16.38
N SER A 356 3.94 -11.67 15.51
CA SER A 356 3.79 -10.26 15.88
C SER A 356 2.55 -10.01 16.75
N LEU A 357 1.42 -10.64 16.44
CA LEU A 357 0.19 -10.51 17.22
C LEU A 357 0.33 -11.12 18.63
N ASN A 358 1.03 -12.24 18.74
CA ASN A 358 1.26 -12.93 20.02
C ASN A 358 2.46 -12.40 20.83
N TRP A 359 3.17 -11.38 20.32
CA TRP A 359 4.29 -10.79 21.03
C TRP A 359 3.83 -10.13 22.34
N PRO A 360 4.55 -10.30 23.47
CA PRO A 360 4.18 -9.68 24.74
C PRO A 360 4.11 -8.15 24.66
N GLY A 361 2.92 -7.58 24.83
CA GLY A 361 2.70 -6.13 24.71
C GLY A 361 2.52 -5.63 23.27
N SER A 362 2.20 -6.52 22.32
CA SER A 362 1.88 -6.13 20.94
C SER A 362 0.70 -5.16 20.89
N SER A 363 0.91 -4.04 20.20
CA SER A 363 -0.10 -3.05 19.82
C SER A 363 -0.56 -3.22 18.37
N MET A 364 -0.31 -4.39 17.77
CA MET A 364 -0.74 -4.69 16.40
C MET A 364 -2.26 -4.70 16.28
N LYS A 365 -2.80 -3.96 15.31
CA LYS A 365 -4.24 -3.82 15.02
C LYS A 365 -4.62 -4.25 13.61
N GLY A 366 -3.68 -4.67 12.77
CA GLY A 366 -4.03 -5.03 11.40
C GLY A 366 -3.01 -5.86 10.66
N ILE A 367 -3.48 -6.45 9.57
CA ILE A 367 -2.69 -7.13 8.54
C ILE A 367 -3.03 -6.47 7.21
N GLY A 368 -2.06 -6.23 6.33
CA GLY A 368 -2.34 -5.53 5.09
C GLY A 368 -1.33 -5.77 3.97
N LEU A 369 -1.65 -5.19 2.83
CA LEU A 369 -0.87 -5.24 1.61
C LEU A 369 -0.46 -3.83 1.20
N SER A 370 0.83 -3.62 0.96
CA SER A 370 1.46 -2.33 0.67
C SER A 370 2.32 -2.37 -0.60
N MET A 371 1.97 -3.21 -1.58
CA MET A 371 2.72 -3.33 -2.83
C MET A 371 2.89 -2.03 -3.60
N GLU A 372 4.08 -1.75 -4.11
CA GLU A 372 4.31 -0.56 -4.92
C GLU A 372 3.52 -0.61 -6.23
N GLY A 373 3.51 -1.76 -6.90
CA GLY A 373 2.67 -2.05 -8.05
C GLY A 373 1.83 -3.31 -7.82
N GLN A 374 0.62 -3.33 -8.37
CA GLN A 374 -0.19 -4.54 -8.41
C GLN A 374 0.12 -5.30 -9.69
N GLU A 375 0.93 -6.35 -9.56
CA GLU A 375 1.34 -7.19 -10.67
C GLU A 375 0.55 -8.52 -10.69
N LEU A 376 0.11 -8.96 -11.88
CA LEU A 376 -0.85 -10.06 -12.02
C LEU A 376 -0.28 -11.48 -11.76
N GLY A 377 1.02 -11.61 -11.47
CA GLY A 377 1.76 -12.86 -11.42
C GLY A 377 1.73 -13.57 -10.07
N ASN A 378 1.82 -12.84 -8.96
CA ASN A 378 1.99 -13.41 -7.60
C ASN A 378 0.74 -13.31 -6.73
N GLU A 379 -0.46 -13.40 -7.32
CA GLU A 379 -1.70 -13.26 -6.55
C GLU A 379 -1.85 -14.23 -5.35
N ILE A 380 -1.22 -15.41 -5.41
CA ILE A 380 -1.21 -16.36 -4.28
C ILE A 380 -0.59 -15.74 -3.01
N VAL A 381 0.38 -14.84 -3.17
CA VAL A 381 1.08 -14.15 -2.08
C VAL A 381 0.13 -13.16 -1.41
N TYR A 382 -0.63 -12.40 -2.20
CA TYR A 382 -1.60 -11.46 -1.67
C TYR A 382 -2.81 -12.14 -1.03
N ASP A 383 -3.30 -13.22 -1.64
CA ASP A 383 -4.43 -14.00 -1.11
C ASP A 383 -4.09 -14.62 0.26
N ILE A 384 -2.90 -15.21 0.41
CA ILE A 384 -2.54 -15.89 1.67
C ILE A 384 -2.37 -14.91 2.83
N VAL A 385 -1.89 -13.68 2.59
CA VAL A 385 -1.78 -12.64 3.63
C VAL A 385 -3.16 -12.20 4.10
N LEU A 386 -4.10 -11.97 3.17
CA LEU A 386 -5.47 -11.60 3.53
C LEU A 386 -6.21 -12.75 4.22
N ASP A 387 -6.00 -14.00 3.80
CA ASP A 387 -6.56 -15.18 4.43
C ASP A 387 -5.98 -15.41 5.84
N GLN A 388 -4.72 -15.03 6.09
CA GLN A 388 -4.10 -15.12 7.41
C GLN A 388 -4.81 -14.26 8.47
N ALA A 389 -5.49 -13.18 8.06
CA ALA A 389 -6.30 -12.34 8.95
C ALA A 389 -7.56 -13.04 9.52
N TRP A 390 -7.86 -14.26 9.07
CA TRP A 390 -8.99 -15.08 9.51
C TRP A 390 -8.56 -16.34 10.29
N SER A 391 -7.26 -16.54 10.50
CA SER A 391 -6.70 -17.71 11.19
C SER A 391 -5.76 -17.29 12.30
N SER A 392 -6.04 -17.70 13.54
CA SER A 392 -5.17 -17.44 14.71
C SER A 392 -3.89 -18.28 14.73
N SER A 393 -3.75 -19.23 13.81
CA SER A 393 -2.55 -20.02 13.59
C SER A 393 -2.01 -19.84 12.18
N ALA A 394 -0.71 -20.08 12.00
CA ALA A 394 -0.07 -20.03 10.69
C ALA A 394 -0.74 -21.04 9.73
N LEU A 395 -1.07 -20.59 8.52
CA LEU A 395 -1.72 -21.42 7.51
C LEU A 395 -0.78 -22.54 7.04
N ASN A 396 -1.33 -23.73 6.79
CA ASN A 396 -0.58 -24.82 6.18
C ASN A 396 -0.35 -24.52 4.68
N ILE A 397 0.85 -24.05 4.35
CA ILE A 397 1.26 -23.64 2.99
C ILE A 397 0.95 -24.73 1.96
N SER A 398 1.31 -25.99 2.24
CA SER A 398 1.11 -27.08 1.28
C SER A 398 -0.37 -27.31 0.94
N GLY A 399 -1.23 -27.35 1.96
CA GLY A 399 -2.67 -27.49 1.78
C GLY A 399 -3.32 -26.23 1.20
N TYR A 400 -2.79 -25.05 1.55
CA TYR A 400 -3.26 -23.78 1.00
C TYR A 400 -3.01 -23.70 -0.51
N VAL A 401 -1.78 -23.99 -0.95
CA VAL A 401 -1.42 -24.01 -2.38
C VAL A 401 -2.27 -25.02 -3.14
N GLU A 402 -2.48 -26.23 -2.61
CA GLU A 402 -3.34 -27.22 -3.24
C GLU A 402 -4.78 -26.72 -3.42
N LYS A 403 -5.36 -26.13 -2.38
CA LYS A 403 -6.70 -25.53 -2.44
C LYS A 403 -6.77 -24.33 -3.39
N TRP A 404 -5.76 -23.47 -3.38
CA TRP A 404 -5.71 -22.27 -4.22
C TRP A 404 -5.63 -22.62 -5.70
N VAL A 405 -4.80 -23.61 -6.07
CA VAL A 405 -4.67 -24.03 -7.46
C VAL A 405 -5.92 -24.74 -7.96
N SER A 406 -6.58 -25.56 -7.14
CA SER A 406 -7.79 -26.29 -7.55
C SER A 406 -8.97 -25.36 -7.82
N ARG A 407 -9.14 -24.28 -7.03
CA ARG A 407 -10.17 -23.27 -7.27
C ARG A 407 -9.84 -22.31 -8.41
N ARG A 408 -8.56 -22.17 -8.79
CA ARG A 408 -8.12 -21.24 -9.83
C ARG A 408 -8.10 -21.83 -11.24
N TYR A 409 -7.78 -23.11 -11.39
CA TYR A 409 -7.67 -23.74 -12.72
C TYR A 409 -8.98 -24.39 -13.18
N PRO A 410 -9.43 -24.18 -14.44
CA PRO A 410 -10.70 -24.67 -15.00
C PRO A 410 -10.70 -26.18 -15.28
N ALA A 411 -10.25 -26.99 -14.32
CA ALA A 411 -10.14 -28.43 -14.41
C ALA A 411 -10.98 -29.10 -13.31
N LYS A 412 -11.81 -30.08 -13.69
CA LYS A 412 -12.62 -30.87 -12.73
C LYS A 412 -11.76 -31.61 -11.70
N SER A 413 -10.57 -32.02 -12.11
CA SER A 413 -9.53 -32.57 -11.24
C SER A 413 -8.20 -31.96 -11.67
N LEU A 414 -7.48 -31.36 -10.74
CA LEU A 414 -6.19 -30.77 -11.02
C LEU A 414 -5.21 -31.85 -11.51
N PRO A 415 -4.59 -31.69 -12.70
CA PRO A 415 -3.62 -32.68 -13.18
C PRO A 415 -2.45 -32.84 -12.19
N PRO A 416 -1.97 -34.08 -11.93
CA PRO A 416 -0.84 -34.30 -11.01
C PRO A 416 0.41 -33.50 -11.38
N ALA A 417 0.62 -33.22 -12.68
CA ALA A 417 1.72 -32.39 -13.17
C ALA A 417 1.58 -30.92 -12.72
N ALA A 418 0.37 -30.36 -12.78
CA ALA A 418 0.11 -28.99 -12.33
C ALA A 418 0.27 -28.86 -10.81
N GLN A 419 -0.24 -29.84 -10.06
CA GLN A 419 -0.10 -29.89 -8.60
C GLN A 419 1.38 -29.99 -8.19
N LYS A 420 2.16 -30.83 -8.88
CA LYS A 420 3.60 -30.94 -8.66
C LYS A 420 4.34 -29.65 -9.04
N ALA A 421 3.94 -28.98 -10.13
CA ALA A 421 4.54 -27.70 -10.52
C ALA A 421 4.36 -26.65 -9.42
N TRP A 422 3.15 -26.50 -8.88
CA TRP A 422 2.88 -25.56 -7.79
C TRP A 422 3.58 -25.91 -6.48
N SER A 423 3.73 -27.20 -6.16
CA SER A 423 4.55 -27.63 -5.02
C SER A 423 6.03 -27.26 -5.19
N ILE A 424 6.56 -27.31 -6.43
CA ILE A 424 7.92 -26.84 -6.73
C ILE A 424 7.97 -25.31 -6.58
N LEU A 425 7.01 -24.56 -7.14
CA LEU A 425 6.99 -23.10 -7.04
C LEU A 425 6.89 -22.64 -5.58
N SER A 426 6.00 -23.25 -4.79
CA SER A 426 5.79 -22.94 -3.38
C SER A 426 7.02 -23.17 -2.49
N THR A 427 7.93 -24.05 -2.92
CA THR A 427 9.18 -24.37 -2.19
C THR A 427 10.41 -23.70 -2.77
N THR A 428 10.27 -22.96 -3.87
CA THR A 428 11.38 -22.29 -4.57
C THR A 428 11.16 -20.79 -4.66
N VAL A 429 10.51 -20.30 -5.71
CA VAL A 429 10.30 -18.86 -5.95
C VAL A 429 9.44 -18.20 -4.88
N TYR A 430 8.47 -18.93 -4.32
CA TYR A 430 7.62 -18.46 -3.23
C TYR A 430 8.14 -18.84 -1.84
N ASN A 431 9.40 -19.24 -1.75
CA ASN A 431 10.11 -19.51 -0.50
C ASN A 431 11.48 -18.81 -0.51
N ASN A 432 11.47 -17.52 -0.83
CA ASN A 432 12.67 -16.71 -0.85
C ASN A 432 13.09 -16.32 0.58
N GLN A 433 14.03 -17.07 1.13
CA GLN A 433 14.59 -16.83 2.48
C GLN A 433 15.83 -15.93 2.47
N ASN A 434 16.24 -15.41 1.31
CA ASN A 434 17.45 -14.61 1.21
C ASN A 434 17.15 -13.16 1.58
N PRO A 435 17.68 -12.63 2.70
CA PRO A 435 17.35 -11.29 3.15
C PRO A 435 17.77 -10.18 2.18
N ASN A 436 18.71 -10.48 1.27
CA ASN A 436 19.26 -9.53 0.31
C ASN A 436 18.54 -9.51 -1.05
N THR A 437 17.53 -10.36 -1.27
CA THR A 437 16.81 -10.48 -2.54
C THR A 437 15.30 -10.57 -2.35
N GLN A 438 14.76 -10.00 -1.27
CA GLN A 438 13.33 -10.06 -0.90
C GLN A 438 12.42 -9.14 -1.76
N ALA A 439 12.82 -8.92 -3.01
CA ALA A 439 12.06 -8.19 -4.03
C ALA A 439 12.14 -8.99 -5.33
N THR A 440 11.15 -8.84 -6.21
CA THR A 440 11.09 -9.54 -7.49
C THR A 440 12.41 -9.45 -8.25
N ILE A 441 12.97 -10.61 -8.59
CA ILE A 441 14.27 -10.72 -9.25
C ILE A 441 14.14 -10.23 -10.69
N LYS A 442 14.85 -9.16 -11.02
CA LYS A 442 14.84 -8.57 -12.36
C LYS A 442 15.47 -9.48 -13.38
N SER A 443 14.87 -9.53 -14.55
CA SER A 443 15.45 -10.20 -15.70
C SER A 443 16.65 -9.41 -16.22
N ILE A 444 17.70 -10.10 -16.68
CA ILE A 444 18.81 -9.44 -17.39
C ILE A 444 18.33 -8.71 -18.64
N PHE A 445 17.18 -9.10 -19.21
CA PHE A 445 16.58 -8.46 -20.39
C PHE A 445 16.01 -7.08 -20.10
N GLU A 446 15.75 -6.75 -18.83
CA GLU A 446 15.21 -5.44 -18.41
C GLU A 446 16.30 -4.41 -18.12
N LYS A 447 17.57 -4.84 -18.07
CA LYS A 447 18.69 -3.94 -17.77
C LYS A 447 19.29 -3.36 -19.04
N ALA A 448 19.83 -2.15 -18.91
CA ALA A 448 20.63 -1.53 -19.95
C ALA A 448 21.81 -2.45 -20.31
N PRO A 449 22.06 -2.75 -21.61
CA PRO A 449 23.14 -3.63 -22.01
C PRO A 449 24.50 -3.15 -21.51
N ALA A 450 25.22 -4.03 -20.82
CA ALA A 450 26.55 -3.77 -20.29
C ALA A 450 27.43 -5.04 -20.37
N LEU A 451 28.75 -4.87 -20.48
CA LEU A 451 29.69 -5.99 -20.52
C LEU A 451 29.97 -6.59 -19.12
N THR A 452 29.68 -5.84 -18.06
CA THR A 452 29.88 -6.22 -16.66
C THR A 452 28.71 -5.73 -15.81
N GLY A 453 28.55 -6.30 -14.60
CA GLY A 453 27.55 -5.81 -13.63
C GLY A 453 26.09 -6.15 -13.96
N LEU A 454 25.83 -7.18 -14.76
CA LEU A 454 24.47 -7.63 -15.11
C LEU A 454 23.94 -8.82 -14.28
N ALA A 455 24.79 -9.49 -13.50
CA ALA A 455 24.43 -10.66 -12.70
C ALA A 455 24.91 -10.50 -11.24
N ASN A 456 24.28 -11.22 -10.30
CA ASN A 456 24.56 -11.20 -8.85
C ASN A 456 24.35 -9.83 -8.20
N ILE A 457 23.38 -9.06 -8.70
CA ILE A 457 22.96 -7.81 -8.06
C ILE A 457 22.03 -8.17 -6.89
N THR A 458 22.19 -7.51 -5.75
CA THR A 458 21.35 -7.64 -4.55
C THR A 458 20.54 -6.35 -4.31
N GLY A 459 19.55 -6.39 -3.42
CA GLY A 459 18.66 -5.27 -3.10
C GLY A 459 17.31 -5.33 -3.83
N SER A 460 16.59 -4.20 -3.90
CA SER A 460 15.25 -4.08 -4.50
C SER A 460 15.20 -4.32 -6.02
N HIS A 461 16.36 -4.44 -6.67
CA HIS A 461 16.52 -4.70 -8.10
C HIS A 461 17.51 -5.85 -8.36
N ALA A 462 17.42 -6.89 -7.53
CA ALA A 462 18.32 -8.03 -7.55
C ALA A 462 18.24 -8.82 -8.87
N VAL A 463 19.37 -9.43 -9.25
CA VAL A 463 19.45 -10.42 -10.33
C VAL A 463 20.16 -11.65 -9.77
N SER A 464 19.37 -12.61 -9.31
CA SER A 464 19.84 -13.90 -8.82
C SER A 464 19.10 -15.02 -9.54
N LEU A 465 19.80 -15.79 -10.36
CA LEU A 465 19.20 -16.83 -11.19
C LEU A 465 19.51 -18.21 -10.60
N ASP A 466 18.59 -18.81 -9.85
CA ASP A 466 18.60 -20.28 -9.63
C ASP A 466 17.82 -20.97 -10.76
N VAL A 467 18.41 -20.95 -11.96
CA VAL A 467 17.80 -21.41 -13.23
C VAL A 467 17.38 -22.88 -13.18
N ALA A 468 18.09 -23.69 -12.39
CA ALA A 468 17.94 -25.15 -12.40
C ALA A 468 16.57 -25.60 -11.87
N LYS A 469 16.01 -24.89 -10.88
CA LYS A 469 14.73 -25.27 -10.25
C LYS A 469 13.52 -24.77 -11.05
N LEU A 470 13.61 -23.56 -11.61
CA LEU A 470 12.58 -22.94 -12.46
C LEU A 470 12.41 -23.67 -13.81
N ALA A 471 13.50 -24.14 -14.39
CA ALA A 471 13.47 -24.94 -15.62
C ALA A 471 12.76 -26.30 -15.44
N HIS A 472 12.65 -26.80 -14.21
CA HIS A 472 11.94 -28.05 -13.93
C HIS A 472 10.42 -27.82 -13.85
N ALA A 473 9.96 -26.74 -13.20
CA ALA A 473 8.54 -26.39 -13.11
C ALA A 473 7.91 -26.08 -14.50
N SER A 474 8.59 -25.29 -15.33
CA SER A 474 8.11 -24.92 -16.68
C SER A 474 7.93 -26.12 -17.64
N ARG A 475 8.70 -27.21 -17.45
CA ARG A 475 8.54 -28.43 -18.24
C ARG A 475 7.26 -29.20 -17.90
N PHE A 476 6.81 -29.16 -16.65
CA PHE A 476 5.56 -29.82 -16.22
C PHE A 476 4.31 -29.05 -16.65
N ASP A 477 4.37 -27.72 -16.66
CA ASP A 477 3.27 -26.89 -17.16
C ASP A 477 3.02 -27.13 -18.67
N ARG A 478 4.09 -27.16 -19.48
CA ARG A 478 3.99 -27.50 -20.92
C ARG A 478 3.43 -28.89 -21.18
N SER A 479 3.75 -29.89 -20.35
CA SER A 479 3.17 -31.23 -20.48
C SER A 479 1.67 -31.26 -20.16
N SER A 480 1.20 -30.35 -19.31
CA SER A 480 -0.22 -30.19 -18.99
C SER A 480 -0.95 -29.54 -20.17
N TYR A 481 -0.34 -28.55 -20.83
CA TYR A 481 -0.89 -27.87 -22.01
C TYR A 481 -1.18 -28.80 -23.19
N HIS A 482 -0.39 -29.87 -23.40
CA HIS A 482 -0.63 -30.85 -24.46
C HIS A 482 -1.82 -31.77 -24.21
N HIS A 483 -2.39 -31.83 -23.00
CA HIS A 483 -3.62 -32.56 -22.73
C HIS A 483 -4.90 -31.72 -22.89
N TYR A 484 -4.79 -30.41 -23.17
CA TYR A 484 -5.93 -29.51 -23.36
C TYR A 484 -6.22 -29.17 -24.83
N LEU A 485 -5.46 -29.73 -25.79
CA LEU A 485 -5.65 -29.53 -27.24
C LEU A 485 -6.05 -30.81 -28.00
N VAL A 486 -6.56 -31.84 -27.31
CA VAL A 486 -7.15 -33.03 -27.95
C VAL A 486 -8.59 -33.23 -27.49
#